data_AF-A0A0F0IHE1-F1
#
_entry.id   AF-A0A0F0IHE1-F1
#
_cell.length_a   1.000
_cell.length_b   1.000
_cell.length_c   1.000
_cell.angle_alpha   90.00
_cell.angle_beta   90.00
_cell.angle_gamma   90.00
#
_symmetry.space_group_name_H-M   'P 1'
#
loop_
_entity.id
_entity.type
_entity.pdbx_description
1 polymer ?
#
loop_
_entity_poly.entity_id
_entity_poly.type
_entity_poly.pdbx_seq_one_letter_code
_entity_poly.pdbx_strand_id
1 'polypeptide(L)'
;MQPQVTVPLYAAVLGLFCTALSQRPVAFSPFDHDGVFFSVAIPTITASSGFGPNFFQIKAPSTLQWVGLDQGSQIAKANMFILYSASSSNVTLSPRSGKGHFQPVPNLDCRVSLLGGSGIQDGMMTANVLCENCNDWQGGSMDPKSSSTQWIYAYKEGSPLNSDNVTEFILKHDGQGGASADLSHTKTASTNPFSTYNPSTDSSDTTSSTDSTGVPDMLTAHRLMMAIAFILLFPSLALVVLLPYAISISKAHAPLQVLALALTISGMGVGL
;
A
#
# COMPACT_ATOMS: atom_id res chain seq x y z
N MET A 1 -84.14 14.93 -4.82
CA MET A 1 -83.22 14.34 -5.82
C MET A 1 -81.88 15.02 -5.64
N GLN A 2 -80.89 14.29 -5.13
CA GLN A 2 -79.55 14.79 -4.74
C GLN A 2 -78.63 14.96 -5.96
N PRO A 3 -77.64 15.87 -5.90
CA PRO A 3 -76.71 16.11 -6.99
C PRO A 3 -75.61 15.03 -7.00
N GLN A 4 -75.29 14.49 -8.18
CA GLN A 4 -74.09 13.68 -8.36
C GLN A 4 -72.90 14.58 -8.65
N VAL A 5 -71.92 14.57 -7.76
CA VAL A 5 -70.59 15.17 -7.94
C VAL A 5 -69.64 14.05 -8.34
N THR A 6 -69.09 14.14 -9.55
CA THR A 6 -68.02 13.27 -10.05
C THR A 6 -66.67 13.88 -9.71
N VAL A 7 -65.88 13.18 -8.88
CA VAL A 7 -64.51 13.57 -8.50
C VAL A 7 -63.53 12.74 -9.34
N PRO A 8 -62.59 13.35 -10.08
CA PRO A 8 -61.58 12.61 -10.84
C PRO A 8 -60.50 12.09 -9.89
N LEU A 9 -60.23 10.78 -9.96
CA LEU A 9 -59.18 10.11 -9.19
C LEU A 9 -57.86 10.23 -9.97
N TYR A 10 -56.97 11.13 -9.55
CA TYR A 10 -55.60 11.19 -10.07
C TYR A 10 -54.75 10.13 -9.36
N ALA A 11 -54.39 9.06 -10.08
CA ALA A 11 -53.42 8.08 -9.61
C ALA A 11 -52.01 8.66 -9.75
N ALA A 12 -51.40 9.07 -8.63
CA ALA A 12 -50.00 9.44 -8.58
C ALA A 12 -49.14 8.17 -8.54
N VAL A 13 -48.47 7.85 -9.65
CA VAL A 13 -47.44 6.81 -9.69
C VAL A 13 -46.18 7.36 -9.02
N LEU A 14 -45.94 7.00 -7.76
CA LEU A 14 -44.65 7.19 -7.12
C LEU A 14 -43.65 6.21 -7.75
N GLY A 15 -42.90 6.68 -8.75
CA GLY A 15 -41.72 5.98 -9.23
C GLY A 15 -40.70 5.88 -8.09
N LEU A 16 -40.41 4.66 -7.63
CA LEU A 16 -39.26 4.39 -6.79
C LEU A 16 -38.00 4.61 -7.63
N PHE A 17 -37.48 5.85 -7.66
CA PHE A 17 -36.12 6.08 -8.10
C PHE A 17 -35.20 5.50 -7.04
N CYS A 18 -34.77 4.26 -7.25
CA CYS A 18 -33.66 3.68 -6.51
C CYS A 18 -32.41 4.47 -6.93
N THR A 19 -32.10 5.54 -6.21
CA THR A 19 -30.78 6.15 -6.27
C THR A 19 -29.82 5.12 -5.69
N ALA A 20 -29.27 4.27 -6.56
CA ALA A 20 -28.10 3.49 -6.20
C ALA A 20 -27.05 4.50 -5.76
N LEU A 21 -26.79 4.58 -4.45
CA LEU A 21 -25.63 5.26 -3.91
C LEU A 21 -24.42 4.53 -4.50
N SER A 22 -23.92 5.02 -5.63
CA SER A 22 -22.64 4.55 -6.16
C SER A 22 -21.62 4.92 -5.10
N GLN A 23 -21.16 3.92 -4.35
CA GLN A 23 -20.10 4.11 -3.39
C GLN A 23 -18.86 4.59 -4.16
N ARG A 24 -18.20 5.62 -3.61
CA ARG A 24 -17.03 6.26 -4.24
C ARG A 24 -15.78 5.41 -3.98
N PRO A 25 -14.77 5.48 -4.85
CA PRO A 25 -13.46 4.91 -4.54
C PRO A 25 -12.94 5.43 -3.19
N VAL A 26 -12.28 4.56 -2.42
CA VAL A 26 -11.47 5.01 -1.28
C VAL A 26 -10.19 5.62 -1.83
N ALA A 27 -9.67 6.65 -1.16
CA ALA A 27 -8.43 7.28 -1.54
C ALA A 27 -7.51 7.52 -0.34
N PHE A 28 -6.23 7.57 -0.65
CA PHE A 28 -5.18 7.94 0.29
C PHE A 28 -4.05 8.62 -0.47
N SER A 29 -3.30 9.45 0.24
CA SER A 29 -2.14 10.17 -0.29
C SER A 29 -0.94 9.99 0.64
N PRO A 30 0.30 10.10 0.11
CA PRO A 30 1.47 10.28 0.93
C PRO A 30 1.31 11.48 1.88
N PHE A 31 1.82 11.37 3.10
CA PHE A 31 1.81 12.49 4.06
C PHE A 31 2.83 13.58 3.71
N ASP A 32 3.82 13.24 2.89
CA ASP A 32 4.97 14.05 2.52
C ASP A 32 4.91 14.53 1.06
N HIS A 33 3.82 14.25 0.32
CA HIS A 33 3.71 14.59 -1.10
C HIS A 33 2.27 14.91 -1.55
N ASP A 34 1.91 16.20 -1.56
CA ASP A 34 0.55 16.72 -1.83
C ASP A 34 -0.03 16.44 -3.24
N GLY A 35 0.82 16.05 -4.19
CA GLY A 35 0.42 15.77 -5.57
C GLY A 35 0.11 14.30 -5.87
N VAL A 36 0.37 13.37 -4.94
CA VAL A 36 0.23 11.92 -5.21
C VAL A 36 -1.04 11.40 -4.56
N PHE A 37 -1.85 10.73 -5.37
CA PHE A 37 -3.11 10.13 -4.94
C PHE A 37 -3.20 8.70 -5.42
N PHE A 38 -3.68 7.84 -4.53
CA PHE A 38 -4.04 6.48 -4.82
C PHE A 38 -5.53 6.31 -4.57
N SER A 39 -6.20 5.51 -5.37
CA SER A 39 -7.60 5.18 -5.13
C SER A 39 -7.93 3.75 -5.49
N VAL A 40 -8.88 3.15 -4.79
CA VAL A 40 -9.28 1.75 -4.98
C VAL A 40 -10.79 1.66 -5.05
N ALA A 41 -11.30 0.84 -5.96
CA ALA A 41 -12.71 0.52 -6.07
C ALA A 41 -12.90 -0.95 -6.41
N ILE A 42 -13.92 -1.58 -5.81
CA ILE A 42 -14.18 -3.00 -5.97
C ILE A 42 -15.47 -3.21 -6.75
N PRO A 43 -15.48 -4.01 -7.84
CA PRO A 43 -16.72 -4.39 -8.51
C PRO A 43 -17.72 -5.00 -7.53
N THR A 44 -19.00 -4.65 -7.62
CA THR A 44 -20.05 -5.18 -6.72
C THR A 44 -20.03 -6.71 -6.67
N ILE A 45 -19.82 -7.37 -7.82
CA ILE A 45 -19.73 -8.85 -7.91
C ILE A 45 -18.51 -9.41 -7.18
N THR A 46 -17.38 -8.70 -7.19
CA THR A 46 -16.17 -9.11 -6.49
C THR A 46 -16.31 -8.87 -4.98
N ALA A 47 -16.92 -7.76 -4.59
CA ALA A 47 -17.24 -7.49 -3.19
C ALA A 47 -18.28 -8.48 -2.61
N SER A 48 -19.10 -9.14 -3.43
CA SER A 48 -20.02 -10.18 -2.96
C SER A 48 -19.40 -11.58 -2.98
N SER A 49 -18.66 -11.93 -4.03
CA SER A 49 -18.12 -13.28 -4.21
C SER A 49 -16.78 -13.50 -3.50
N GLY A 50 -16.04 -12.43 -3.22
CA GLY A 50 -14.66 -12.48 -2.73
C GLY A 50 -13.63 -12.76 -3.84
N PHE A 51 -14.04 -12.91 -5.10
CA PHE A 51 -13.16 -13.23 -6.21
C PHE A 51 -13.43 -12.35 -7.44
N GLY A 52 -12.43 -12.19 -8.30
CA GLY A 52 -12.51 -11.44 -9.55
C GLY A 52 -11.69 -10.16 -9.55
N PRO A 53 -11.97 -9.23 -10.48
CA PRO A 53 -11.13 -8.07 -10.69
C PRO A 53 -11.25 -7.02 -9.57
N ASN A 54 -10.26 -6.14 -9.50
CA ASN A 54 -10.34 -4.89 -8.76
C ASN A 54 -9.92 -3.71 -9.64
N PHE A 55 -10.28 -2.51 -9.21
CA PHE A 55 -9.87 -1.28 -9.87
C PHE A 55 -9.00 -0.46 -8.92
N PHE A 56 -7.95 0.14 -9.45
CA PHE A 56 -7.18 1.15 -8.73
C PHE A 56 -6.74 2.29 -9.64
N GLN A 57 -6.50 3.45 -9.05
CA GLN A 57 -5.96 4.62 -9.73
C GLN A 57 -4.65 5.02 -9.05
N ILE A 58 -3.67 5.36 -9.87
CA ILE A 58 -2.47 6.09 -9.45
C ILE A 58 -2.49 7.42 -10.17
N LYS A 59 -2.46 8.53 -9.43
CA LYS A 59 -2.37 9.88 -9.98
C LYS A 59 -1.24 10.64 -9.30
N ALA A 60 -0.31 11.17 -10.06
CA ALA A 60 0.89 11.81 -9.50
C ALA A 60 1.49 12.84 -10.47
N PRO A 61 2.33 13.78 -10.03
CA PRO A 61 3.01 14.70 -10.94
C PRO A 61 3.94 13.96 -11.89
N SER A 62 3.93 14.38 -13.16
CA SER A 62 4.83 13.89 -14.22
C SER A 62 6.28 14.30 -14.03
N THR A 63 6.58 15.11 -13.01
CA THR A 63 7.95 15.44 -12.58
C THR A 63 8.61 14.34 -11.77
N LEU A 64 7.85 13.35 -11.28
CA LEU A 64 8.42 12.18 -10.65
C LEU A 64 9.03 11.26 -11.70
N GLN A 65 10.17 10.65 -11.37
CA GLN A 65 10.78 9.63 -12.20
C GLN A 65 9.89 8.39 -12.29
N TRP A 66 9.35 7.98 -11.13
CA TRP A 66 8.33 6.94 -11.02
C TRP A 66 7.57 7.05 -9.68
N VAL A 67 6.35 6.52 -9.64
CA VAL A 67 5.54 6.35 -8.44
C VAL A 67 4.97 4.92 -8.39
N GLY A 68 4.89 4.32 -7.21
CA GLY A 68 4.44 2.94 -7.01
C GLY A 68 3.32 2.86 -5.99
N LEU A 69 2.32 2.03 -6.29
CA LEU A 69 1.32 1.55 -5.34
C LEU A 69 1.46 0.04 -5.23
N ASP A 70 1.49 -0.49 -4.02
CA ASP A 70 1.69 -1.92 -3.82
C ASP A 70 0.71 -2.49 -2.79
N GLN A 71 0.24 -3.71 -3.05
CA GLN A 71 -0.58 -4.49 -2.12
C GLN A 71 0.31 -5.26 -1.15
N GLY A 72 -0.04 -5.20 0.12
CA GLY A 72 0.72 -5.81 1.23
C GLY A 72 1.25 -4.76 2.20
N SER A 73 1.89 -5.22 3.28
CA SER A 73 2.40 -4.37 4.36
C SER A 73 3.91 -4.10 4.29
N GLN A 74 4.62 -4.75 3.37
CA GLN A 74 6.08 -4.64 3.22
C GLN A 74 6.50 -5.04 1.81
N ILE A 75 7.63 -4.49 1.35
CA ILE A 75 8.15 -4.75 -0.02
C ILE A 75 8.34 -6.25 -0.27
N ALA A 76 8.94 -6.98 0.68
CA ALA A 76 9.12 -8.41 0.51
C ALA A 76 7.75 -9.12 0.46
N LYS A 77 7.48 -9.78 -0.67
CA LYS A 77 6.22 -10.45 -1.02
C LYS A 77 5.07 -9.52 -1.42
N ALA A 78 5.29 -8.23 -1.65
CA ALA A 78 4.27 -7.33 -2.18
C ALA A 78 3.95 -7.60 -3.66
N ASN A 79 2.70 -7.30 -4.04
CA ASN A 79 2.30 -7.14 -5.44
C ASN A 79 2.35 -5.65 -5.80
N MET A 80 3.21 -5.27 -6.75
CA MET A 80 3.64 -3.90 -6.93
C MET A 80 3.22 -3.35 -8.29
N PHE A 81 2.84 -2.07 -8.36
CA PHE A 81 2.42 -1.41 -9.59
C PHE A 81 3.18 -0.09 -9.76
N ILE A 82 4.21 -0.11 -10.59
CA ILE A 82 5.07 1.05 -10.80
C ILE A 82 4.60 1.82 -12.03
N LEU A 83 4.28 3.10 -11.84
CA LEU A 83 3.86 4.04 -12.87
C LEU A 83 4.98 5.03 -13.19
N TYR A 84 5.24 5.25 -14.47
CA TYR A 84 6.15 6.28 -14.97
C TYR A 84 5.73 6.76 -16.36
N SER A 85 6.34 7.85 -16.85
CA SER A 85 6.07 8.35 -18.20
C SER A 85 6.61 7.38 -19.26
N ALA A 86 5.76 7.03 -20.22
CA ALA A 86 6.19 6.39 -21.46
C ALA A 86 6.70 7.44 -22.46
N SER A 87 6.05 8.60 -22.46
CA SER A 87 6.36 9.76 -23.29
C SER A 87 5.76 11.02 -22.63
N SER A 88 5.75 12.16 -23.32
CA SER A 88 5.16 13.40 -22.81
C SER A 88 3.65 13.34 -22.55
N SER A 89 2.93 12.40 -23.16
CA SER A 89 1.46 12.29 -23.07
C SER A 89 0.97 10.92 -22.61
N ASN A 90 1.86 9.93 -22.53
CA ASN A 90 1.49 8.55 -22.22
C ASN A 90 2.27 8.00 -21.03
N VAL A 91 1.71 6.99 -20.37
CA VAL A 91 2.27 6.36 -19.17
C VAL A 91 2.52 4.87 -19.39
N THR A 92 3.46 4.33 -18.63
CA THR A 92 3.74 2.90 -18.54
C THR A 92 3.39 2.42 -17.14
N LEU A 93 2.60 1.36 -17.06
CA LEU A 93 2.34 0.63 -15.83
C LEU A 93 3.13 -0.67 -15.84
N SER A 94 4.00 -0.85 -14.84
CA SER A 94 4.91 -1.97 -14.68
C SER A 94 4.53 -2.78 -13.44
N PRO A 95 3.81 -3.90 -13.61
CA PRO A 95 3.57 -4.83 -12.51
C PRO A 95 4.86 -5.52 -12.09
N ARG A 96 5.10 -5.61 -10.78
CA ARG A 96 6.29 -6.24 -10.22
C ARG A 96 5.97 -7.06 -8.99
N SER A 97 6.89 -7.94 -8.63
CA SER A 97 6.88 -8.68 -7.38
C SER A 97 8.04 -8.26 -6.51
N GLY A 98 7.74 -7.83 -5.29
CA GLY A 98 8.76 -7.56 -4.30
C GLY A 98 9.30 -8.86 -3.70
N LYS A 99 10.62 -9.05 -3.74
CA LYS A 99 11.28 -10.27 -3.24
C LYS A 99 12.26 -10.00 -2.09
N GLY A 100 12.37 -8.75 -1.65
CA GLY A 100 13.28 -8.29 -0.60
C GLY A 100 13.61 -6.80 -0.77
N HIS A 101 14.64 -6.33 -0.07
CA HIS A 101 15.13 -4.94 -0.18
C HIS A 101 16.10 -4.76 -1.36
N PHE A 102 15.66 -5.17 -2.54
CA PHE A 102 16.35 -4.97 -3.82
C PHE A 102 15.32 -4.61 -4.89
N GLN A 103 15.79 -4.29 -6.10
CA GLN A 103 14.88 -3.89 -7.17
C GLN A 103 13.78 -4.94 -7.40
N PRO A 104 12.50 -4.55 -7.38
CA PRO A 104 11.41 -5.47 -7.62
C PRO A 104 11.50 -6.11 -9.01
N VAL A 105 11.13 -7.39 -9.09
CA VAL A 105 11.24 -8.20 -10.31
C VAL A 105 9.97 -8.01 -11.14
N PRO A 106 10.05 -7.78 -12.47
CA PRO A 106 8.87 -7.70 -13.32
C PRO A 106 7.96 -8.93 -13.19
N ASN A 107 6.64 -8.71 -13.11
CA ASN A 107 5.63 -9.75 -13.00
C ASN A 107 4.71 -9.73 -14.24
N LEU A 108 5.06 -10.50 -15.26
CA LEU A 108 4.31 -10.55 -16.52
C LEU A 108 3.04 -11.41 -16.45
N ASP A 109 2.86 -12.18 -15.37
CA ASP A 109 1.64 -12.97 -15.12
C ASP A 109 0.51 -12.11 -14.52
N CYS A 110 0.83 -10.88 -14.11
CA CYS A 110 -0.15 -9.92 -13.62
C CYS A 110 -0.97 -9.34 -14.78
N ARG A 111 -2.29 -9.59 -14.77
CA ARG A 111 -3.23 -9.19 -15.82
C ARG A 111 -3.82 -7.82 -15.48
N VAL A 112 -3.07 -6.78 -15.81
CA VAL A 112 -3.50 -5.38 -15.68
C VAL A 112 -3.78 -4.76 -17.03
N SER A 113 -4.72 -3.81 -17.06
CA SER A 113 -4.99 -2.98 -18.24
C SER A 113 -5.24 -1.53 -17.85
N LEU A 114 -4.69 -0.61 -18.63
CA LEU A 114 -4.98 0.82 -18.51
C LEU A 114 -6.36 1.11 -19.13
N LEU A 115 -7.21 1.75 -18.35
CA LEU A 115 -8.55 2.19 -18.74
C LEU A 115 -8.51 3.61 -19.30
N GLY A 116 -9.60 4.02 -19.95
CA GLY A 116 -9.77 5.39 -20.44
C GLY A 116 -9.53 6.44 -19.35
N GLY A 117 -8.90 7.55 -19.73
CA GLY A 117 -8.44 8.60 -18.82
C GLY A 117 -7.02 8.39 -18.27
N SER A 118 -6.36 7.27 -18.62
CA SER A 118 -4.92 7.10 -18.35
C SER A 118 -4.07 7.90 -19.33
N GLY A 119 -2.91 8.38 -18.90
CA GLY A 119 -2.00 9.21 -19.68
C GLY A 119 -1.41 10.35 -18.87
N ILE A 120 -0.78 11.30 -19.55
CA ILE A 120 -0.26 12.52 -18.93
C ILE A 120 -1.06 13.72 -19.43
N GLN A 121 -1.66 14.45 -18.51
CA GLN A 121 -2.41 15.67 -18.78
C GLN A 121 -2.19 16.67 -17.65
N ASP A 122 -2.04 17.96 -18.00
CA ASP A 122 -1.85 19.06 -17.04
C ASP A 122 -0.73 18.81 -16.02
N GLY A 123 0.37 18.20 -16.49
CA GLY A 123 1.52 17.87 -15.66
C GLY A 123 1.30 16.69 -14.71
N MET A 124 0.19 15.97 -14.81
CA MET A 124 -0.14 14.81 -13.96
C MET A 124 -0.17 13.52 -14.77
N MET A 125 0.57 12.51 -14.32
CA MET A 125 0.40 11.13 -14.76
C MET A 125 -0.83 10.52 -14.09
N THR A 126 -1.69 9.90 -14.87
CA THR A 126 -2.85 9.13 -14.39
C THR A 126 -2.80 7.73 -14.96
N ALA A 127 -2.95 6.72 -14.10
CA ALA A 127 -3.23 5.35 -14.50
C ALA A 127 -4.52 4.90 -13.84
N ASN A 128 -5.58 4.76 -14.65
CA ASN A 128 -6.82 4.09 -14.25
C ASN A 128 -6.65 2.61 -14.60
N VAL A 129 -6.68 1.72 -13.62
CA VAL A 129 -6.28 0.33 -13.83
C VAL A 129 -7.42 -0.61 -13.52
N LEU A 130 -7.66 -1.56 -14.42
CA LEU A 130 -8.36 -2.80 -14.14
C LEU A 130 -7.31 -3.88 -13.92
N CYS A 131 -7.31 -4.51 -12.75
CA CYS A 131 -6.55 -5.73 -12.53
C CYS A 131 -7.47 -6.94 -12.38
N GLU A 132 -7.24 -7.96 -13.21
CA GLU A 132 -8.09 -9.14 -13.28
C GLU A 132 -7.71 -10.23 -12.28
N ASN A 133 -6.46 -10.25 -11.80
CA ASN A 133 -5.93 -11.29 -10.90
C ASN A 133 -5.06 -10.74 -9.76
N CYS A 134 -5.37 -9.56 -9.22
CA CYS A 134 -4.57 -8.92 -8.16
C CYS A 134 -5.07 -9.18 -6.72
N ASN A 135 -6.14 -9.95 -6.53
CA ASN A 135 -6.58 -10.28 -5.16
C ASN A 135 -5.76 -11.43 -4.54
N ASP A 136 -5.06 -12.22 -5.37
CA ASP A 136 -4.16 -13.29 -4.94
C ASP A 136 -2.90 -13.25 -5.79
N TRP A 137 -1.73 -13.31 -5.17
CA TRP A 137 -0.46 -13.28 -5.89
C TRP A 137 0.59 -14.17 -5.22
N GLN A 138 1.73 -14.35 -5.87
CA GLN A 138 2.84 -15.11 -5.30
C GLN A 138 3.50 -14.30 -4.17
N GLY A 139 3.01 -14.46 -2.94
CA GLY A 139 3.55 -13.82 -1.75
C GLY A 139 2.49 -13.38 -0.74
N GLY A 140 1.24 -13.24 -1.17
CA GLY A 140 0.15 -12.80 -0.33
C GLY A 140 -1.19 -12.79 -1.06
N SER A 141 -2.20 -12.29 -0.37
CA SER A 141 -3.54 -12.06 -0.90
C SER A 141 -4.16 -10.85 -0.24
N MET A 142 -5.25 -10.37 -0.83
CA MET A 142 -6.06 -9.27 -0.35
C MET A 142 -7.53 -9.68 -0.45
N ASP A 143 -8.24 -9.68 0.68
CA ASP A 143 -9.69 -9.92 0.67
C ASP A 143 -10.40 -8.64 0.19
N PRO A 144 -11.07 -8.65 -0.99
CA PRO A 144 -11.77 -7.49 -1.52
C PRO A 144 -13.00 -7.09 -0.68
N LYS A 145 -13.36 -7.86 0.35
CA LYS A 145 -14.44 -7.57 1.30
C LYS A 145 -13.96 -6.92 2.59
N SER A 146 -12.65 -6.91 2.83
CA SER A 146 -12.08 -6.47 4.10
C SER A 146 -12.34 -4.98 4.34
N SER A 147 -12.66 -4.63 5.59
CA SER A 147 -12.72 -3.24 6.05
C SER A 147 -11.34 -2.65 6.40
N SER A 148 -10.27 -3.44 6.30
CA SER A 148 -8.90 -2.95 6.40
C SER A 148 -7.99 -3.80 5.51
N THR A 149 -7.53 -3.20 4.41
CA THR A 149 -6.51 -3.77 3.52
C THR A 149 -5.24 -2.96 3.59
N GLN A 150 -4.10 -3.63 3.61
CA GLN A 150 -2.79 -3.00 3.77
C GLN A 150 -2.19 -2.70 2.40
N TRP A 151 -1.73 -1.46 2.26
CA TRP A 151 -1.08 -0.95 1.07
C TRP A 151 0.22 -0.26 1.48
N ILE A 152 1.19 -0.30 0.59
CA ILE A 152 2.37 0.55 0.68
C ILE A 152 2.51 1.32 -0.63
N TYR A 153 3.26 2.42 -0.57
CA TYR A 153 3.57 3.21 -1.73
C TYR A 153 5.01 3.69 -1.66
N ALA A 154 5.54 4.07 -2.81
CA ALA A 154 6.86 4.67 -2.91
C ALA A 154 6.93 5.62 -4.11
N TYR A 155 7.83 6.59 -4.07
CA TYR A 155 8.07 7.48 -5.20
C TYR A 155 9.53 7.88 -5.31
N LYS A 156 9.94 8.19 -6.54
CA LYS A 156 11.30 8.62 -6.88
C LYS A 156 11.25 9.99 -7.53
N GLU A 157 11.96 10.93 -6.94
CA GLU A 157 12.22 12.23 -7.51
C GLU A 157 13.28 12.13 -8.63
N GLY A 158 13.14 12.96 -9.64
CA GLY A 158 14.12 13.13 -10.71
C GLY A 158 13.50 13.10 -12.10
N SER A 159 14.35 13.12 -13.12
CA SER A 159 13.90 13.19 -14.51
C SER A 159 13.00 11.99 -14.88
N PRO A 160 11.93 12.22 -15.67
CA PRO A 160 11.03 11.15 -16.09
C PRO A 160 11.75 10.07 -16.91
N LEU A 161 11.36 8.80 -16.74
CA LEU A 161 11.99 7.68 -17.44
C LEU A 161 11.75 7.70 -18.95
N ASN A 162 10.57 8.17 -19.40
CA ASN A 162 10.19 8.23 -20.82
C ASN A 162 10.45 6.91 -21.57
N SER A 163 9.91 5.82 -21.01
CA SER A 163 10.11 4.46 -21.51
C SER A 163 8.79 3.70 -21.53
N ASP A 164 8.46 3.04 -22.63
CA ASP A 164 7.32 2.12 -22.75
C ASP A 164 7.65 0.68 -22.30
N ASN A 165 8.91 0.44 -21.90
CA ASN A 165 9.37 -0.87 -21.46
C ASN A 165 8.89 -1.18 -20.04
N VAL A 166 7.86 -2.02 -19.91
CA VAL A 166 7.34 -2.48 -18.60
C VAL A 166 8.37 -3.15 -17.69
N THR A 167 9.57 -3.49 -18.17
CA THR A 167 10.67 -4.08 -17.40
C THR A 167 11.81 -3.11 -17.08
N GLU A 168 11.60 -1.80 -17.31
CA GLU A 168 12.62 -0.74 -17.16
C GLU A 168 13.41 -0.82 -15.85
N PHE A 169 14.69 -0.47 -15.89
CA PHE A 169 15.46 -0.38 -14.65
C PHE A 169 14.96 0.82 -13.82
N ILE A 170 14.71 0.61 -12.52
CA ILE A 170 14.24 1.67 -11.63
C ILE A 170 15.19 1.84 -10.45
N LEU A 171 15.48 3.09 -10.11
CA LEU A 171 16.25 3.43 -8.92
C LEU A 171 15.41 3.28 -7.66
N LYS A 172 16.08 3.11 -6.52
CA LYS A 172 15.44 3.09 -5.19
C LYS A 172 14.72 4.41 -4.93
N HIS A 173 13.48 4.33 -4.44
CA HIS A 173 12.64 5.47 -4.07
C HIS A 173 13.33 6.43 -3.08
N ASP A 174 12.90 7.69 -3.10
CA ASP A 174 13.32 8.71 -2.13
C ASP A 174 12.32 8.81 -0.97
N GLY A 175 11.02 8.62 -1.25
CA GLY A 175 9.94 8.58 -0.26
C GLY A 175 9.12 7.30 -0.34
N GLN A 176 8.54 6.90 0.80
CA GLN A 176 7.73 5.69 0.94
C GLN A 176 6.84 5.75 2.18
N GLY A 177 5.75 4.98 2.17
CA GLY A 177 4.87 4.88 3.33
C GLY A 177 3.83 3.77 3.21
N GLY A 178 2.94 3.71 4.19
CA GLY A 178 1.89 2.70 4.27
C GLY A 178 0.50 3.31 4.46
N ALA A 179 -0.51 2.63 3.94
CA ALA A 179 -1.91 3.03 4.07
C ALA A 179 -2.79 1.82 4.38
N SER A 180 -3.92 2.07 5.05
CA SER A 180 -4.99 1.10 5.22
C SER A 180 -6.22 1.60 4.48
N ALA A 181 -6.84 0.73 3.69
CA ALA A 181 -8.07 1.05 2.95
C ALA A 181 -9.22 0.13 3.36
N ASP A 182 -10.37 0.73 3.69
CA ASP A 182 -11.63 0.00 3.88
C ASP A 182 -12.27 -0.26 2.51
N LEU A 183 -12.27 -1.51 2.06
CA LEU A 183 -12.83 -1.88 0.76
C LEU A 183 -14.33 -2.18 0.84
N SER A 184 -14.87 -2.42 2.05
CA SER A 184 -16.25 -2.84 2.27
C SER A 184 -17.28 -1.79 1.83
N HIS A 185 -16.85 -0.55 1.67
CA HIS A 185 -17.64 0.61 1.25
C HIS A 185 -17.20 1.22 -0.09
N THR A 186 -16.46 0.49 -0.94
CA THR A 186 -15.90 1.01 -2.21
C THR A 186 -16.49 0.35 -3.46
N LYS A 187 -17.73 -0.12 -3.34
CA LYS A 187 -18.35 -0.96 -4.37
C LYS A 187 -18.76 -0.15 -5.59
N THR A 188 -18.46 -0.65 -6.78
CA THR A 188 -18.86 -0.01 -8.04
C THR A 188 -19.52 -0.99 -9.00
N ALA A 189 -20.50 -0.48 -9.74
CA ALA A 189 -21.07 -1.16 -10.91
C ALA A 189 -20.47 -0.66 -12.24
N SER A 190 -19.58 0.34 -12.18
CA SER A 190 -18.93 0.91 -13.36
C SER A 190 -17.84 -0.02 -13.89
N THR A 191 -17.67 -0.04 -15.21
CA THR A 191 -16.50 -0.66 -15.87
C THR A 191 -15.26 0.22 -15.81
N ASN A 192 -15.41 1.51 -15.47
CA ASN A 192 -14.34 2.43 -15.17
C ASN A 192 -14.79 3.40 -14.06
N PRO A 193 -14.55 3.08 -12.78
CA PRO A 193 -14.96 3.93 -11.66
C PRO A 193 -14.23 5.27 -11.59
N PHE A 194 -13.20 5.47 -12.40
CA PHE A 194 -12.33 6.64 -12.35
C PHE A 194 -12.58 7.67 -13.46
N SER A 195 -13.49 7.39 -14.39
CA SER A 195 -13.72 8.21 -15.59
C SER A 195 -14.17 9.65 -15.31
N THR A 196 -14.90 9.87 -14.21
CA THR A 196 -15.37 11.21 -13.77
C THR A 196 -14.98 11.49 -12.31
N TYR A 197 -13.95 10.81 -11.81
CA TYR A 197 -13.54 10.87 -10.41
C TYR A 197 -12.21 11.61 -10.28
N ASN A 198 -12.15 12.56 -9.35
CA ASN A 198 -10.91 13.23 -8.99
C ASN A 198 -10.59 13.05 -7.50
N PRO A 199 -9.52 12.33 -7.14
CA PRO A 199 -9.22 12.03 -5.73
C PRO A 199 -8.92 13.27 -4.88
N SER A 200 -8.56 14.40 -5.49
CA SER A 200 -8.33 15.65 -4.78
C SER A 200 -9.61 16.36 -4.34
N THR A 201 -10.77 16.03 -4.93
CA THR A 201 -12.05 16.73 -4.67
C THR A 201 -13.21 15.79 -4.36
N ASP A 202 -13.16 14.55 -4.81
CA ASP A 202 -14.28 13.61 -4.79
C ASP A 202 -14.17 12.51 -3.73
N SER A 203 -13.04 12.36 -3.06
CA SER A 203 -12.84 11.30 -2.07
C SER A 203 -13.62 11.59 -0.79
N SER A 204 -14.29 10.55 -0.28
CA SER A 204 -15.08 10.62 0.96
C SER A 204 -14.20 10.84 2.19
N ASP A 205 -12.97 10.34 2.16
CA ASP A 205 -11.97 10.38 3.24
C ASP A 205 -10.58 10.13 2.64
N THR A 206 -9.93 11.16 2.05
CA THR A 206 -8.50 11.04 1.71
C THR A 206 -7.72 11.01 3.02
N THR A 207 -7.39 9.82 3.48
CA THR A 207 -6.60 9.65 4.70
C THR A 207 -5.14 9.87 4.34
N SER A 208 -4.50 10.83 5.02
CA SER A 208 -3.05 10.95 4.99
C SER A 208 -2.46 9.66 5.57
N SER A 209 -1.65 9.00 4.76
CA SER A 209 -0.95 7.79 5.18
C SER A 209 0.00 8.04 6.35
N THR A 210 0.27 7.01 7.14
CA THR A 210 1.18 7.14 8.28
C THR A 210 2.61 6.95 7.82
N ASP A 211 3.52 7.76 8.33
CA ASP A 211 4.95 7.59 8.12
C ASP A 211 5.41 6.23 8.66
N SER A 212 5.97 5.40 7.79
CA SER A 212 6.59 4.12 8.18
C SER A 212 8.09 4.27 8.49
N THR A 213 8.61 5.50 8.58
CA THR A 213 9.95 5.78 9.12
C THR A 213 10.06 5.55 10.62
N GLY A 214 8.94 5.31 11.31
CA GLY A 214 8.96 4.65 12.60
C GLY A 214 9.58 3.27 12.41
N VAL A 215 10.90 3.16 12.63
CA VAL A 215 11.61 1.90 12.72
C VAL A 215 10.71 0.97 13.52
N PRO A 216 10.21 -0.14 12.94
CA PRO A 216 9.22 -0.95 13.65
C PRO A 216 9.79 -1.25 15.02
N ASP A 217 8.98 -1.13 16.09
CA ASP A 217 9.47 -1.30 17.47
C ASP A 217 10.33 -2.56 17.62
N MET A 218 10.01 -3.59 16.83
CA MET A 218 10.76 -4.81 16.64
C MET A 218 12.19 -4.62 16.09
N LEU A 219 12.40 -3.82 15.04
CA LEU A 219 13.73 -3.54 14.48
C LEU A 219 14.55 -2.63 15.42
N THR A 220 13.89 -1.69 16.12
CA THR A 220 14.53 -0.89 17.18
C THR A 220 14.96 -1.80 18.34
N ALA A 221 14.05 -2.65 18.82
CA ALA A 221 14.32 -3.61 19.88
C ALA A 221 15.44 -4.59 19.50
N HIS A 222 15.42 -5.14 18.29
CA HIS A 222 16.48 -6.01 17.77
C HIS A 222 17.85 -5.33 17.84
N ARG A 223 17.97 -4.12 17.28
CA ARG A 223 19.22 -3.38 17.25
C ARG A 223 19.71 -3.02 18.66
N LEU A 224 18.80 -2.62 19.54
CA LEU A 224 19.12 -2.21 20.90
C LEU A 224 19.54 -3.42 21.77
N MET A 225 18.85 -4.54 21.64
CA MET A 225 19.20 -5.80 22.32
C MET A 225 20.56 -6.33 21.85
N MET A 226 20.81 -6.33 20.54
CA MET A 226 22.09 -6.76 19.96
C MET A 226 23.24 -5.84 20.35
N ALA A 227 23.01 -4.51 20.35
CA ALA A 227 24.00 -3.55 20.80
C ALA A 227 24.37 -3.74 22.27
N ILE A 228 23.39 -3.87 23.17
CA ILE A 228 23.65 -4.12 24.60
C ILE A 228 24.43 -5.43 24.79
N ALA A 229 24.02 -6.50 24.11
CA ALA A 229 24.68 -7.81 24.23
C ALA A 229 26.16 -7.75 23.79
N PHE A 230 26.42 -7.28 22.57
CA PHE A 230 27.75 -7.37 21.96
C PHE A 230 28.70 -6.23 22.29
N ILE A 231 28.19 -5.04 22.65
CA ILE A 231 29.03 -3.87 22.95
C ILE A 231 29.26 -3.71 24.45
N LEU A 232 28.26 -4.03 25.28
CA LEU A 232 28.33 -3.81 26.73
C LEU A 232 28.56 -5.10 27.50
N LEU A 233 27.66 -6.08 27.33
CA LEU A 233 27.72 -7.31 28.13
C LEU A 233 28.96 -8.12 27.75
N PHE A 234 29.05 -8.73 26.57
CA PHE A 234 30.17 -9.62 26.23
C PHE A 234 31.58 -9.03 26.50
N PRO A 235 31.87 -7.76 26.16
CA PRO A 235 33.16 -7.14 26.48
C PRO A 235 33.38 -6.95 27.99
N SER A 236 32.35 -6.59 28.76
CA SER A 236 32.48 -6.43 30.22
C SER A 236 32.71 -7.77 30.93
N LEU A 237 32.14 -8.88 30.45
CA LEU A 237 32.45 -10.22 30.97
C LEU A 237 33.93 -10.58 30.80
N ALA A 238 34.50 -10.27 29.64
CA ALA A 238 35.92 -10.50 29.38
C ALA A 238 36.79 -9.65 30.31
N LEU A 239 36.40 -8.41 30.59
CA LEU A 239 37.11 -7.52 31.51
C LEU A 239 37.05 -8.00 32.96
N VAL A 240 35.90 -8.55 33.42
CA VAL A 240 35.75 -9.09 34.78
C VAL A 240 36.70 -10.27 35.03
N VAL A 241 37.03 -11.07 34.02
CA VAL A 241 38.01 -12.16 34.12
C VAL A 241 39.45 -11.63 34.22
N LEU A 242 39.73 -10.44 33.67
CA LEU A 242 41.06 -9.82 33.62
C LEU A 242 41.38 -8.96 34.86
N LEU A 243 40.37 -8.52 35.62
CA LEU A 243 40.59 -7.65 36.77
C LEU A 243 41.03 -8.47 38.01
N PRO A 244 42.02 -7.97 38.79
CA PRO A 244 42.57 -8.67 39.97
C PRO A 244 41.67 -8.51 41.21
N TYR A 245 40.35 -8.66 41.06
CA TYR A 245 39.41 -8.61 42.19
C TYR A 245 39.30 -9.97 42.89
N ALA A 246 39.17 -9.97 44.22
CA ALA A 246 38.98 -11.16 45.05
C ALA A 246 37.55 -11.76 44.95
N ILE A 247 36.93 -11.68 43.77
CA ILE A 247 35.60 -12.23 43.50
C ILE A 247 35.79 -13.60 42.85
N SER A 248 34.98 -14.58 43.25
CA SER A 248 34.97 -15.87 42.56
C SER A 248 34.52 -15.67 41.11
N ILE A 249 35.45 -15.83 40.16
CA ILE A 249 35.22 -15.62 38.72
C ILE A 249 33.97 -16.38 38.26
N SER A 250 33.81 -17.63 38.67
CA SER A 250 32.65 -18.45 38.31
C SER A 250 31.33 -17.87 38.83
N LYS A 251 31.32 -17.24 40.02
CA LYS A 251 30.11 -16.64 40.59
C LYS A 251 29.71 -15.32 39.94
N ALA A 252 30.65 -14.59 39.34
CA ALA A 252 30.37 -13.33 38.64
C ALA A 252 30.15 -13.54 37.14
N HIS A 253 30.99 -14.35 36.50
CA HIS A 253 30.98 -14.57 35.07
C HIS A 253 29.78 -15.43 34.61
N ALA A 254 29.51 -16.55 35.30
CA ALA A 254 28.45 -17.47 34.88
C ALA A 254 27.05 -16.83 34.79
N PRO A 255 26.54 -16.08 35.80
CA PRO A 255 25.22 -15.46 35.70
C PRO A 255 25.18 -14.37 34.62
N LEU A 256 26.24 -13.59 34.47
CA LEU A 256 26.32 -12.53 33.46
C LEU A 256 26.38 -13.11 32.03
N GLN A 257 27.02 -14.27 31.86
CA GLN A 257 27.09 -15.00 30.59
C GLN A 257 25.72 -15.54 30.18
N VAL A 258 24.98 -16.10 31.13
CA VAL A 258 23.62 -16.58 30.89
C VAL A 258 22.69 -15.43 30.50
N LEU A 259 22.81 -14.27 31.17
CA LEU A 259 22.03 -13.08 30.84
C LEU A 259 22.34 -12.57 29.42
N ALA A 260 23.61 -12.44 29.07
CA ALA A 260 24.03 -11.99 27.73
C ALA A 260 23.56 -12.94 26.63
N LEU A 261 23.65 -14.25 26.88
CA LEU A 261 23.16 -15.28 25.96
C LEU A 261 21.63 -15.20 25.78
N ALA A 262 20.87 -15.08 26.87
CA ALA A 262 19.42 -14.95 26.81
C ALA A 262 19.00 -13.69 26.03
N LEU A 263 19.67 -12.56 26.28
CA LEU A 263 19.40 -11.31 25.54
C LEU A 263 19.70 -11.45 24.04
N THR A 264 20.78 -12.16 23.70
CA THR A 264 21.17 -12.41 22.30
C THR A 264 20.16 -13.31 21.58
N ILE A 265 19.72 -14.40 22.23
CA ILE A 265 18.71 -15.31 21.67
C ILE A 265 17.39 -14.58 21.45
N SER A 266 16.94 -13.81 22.44
CA SER A 266 15.72 -13.03 22.33
C SER A 266 15.84 -11.96 21.24
N GLY A 267 16.97 -11.25 21.15
CA GLY A 267 17.19 -10.26 20.10
C GLY A 267 17.23 -10.90 18.71
N MET A 268 17.73 -12.14 18.58
CA MET A 268 17.74 -12.88 17.32
C MET A 268 16.32 -13.30 16.94
N GLY A 269 15.55 -13.80 17.91
CA GLY A 269 14.13 -14.15 17.70
C GLY A 269 13.26 -12.95 17.33
N VAL A 270 13.57 -11.77 17.86
CA VAL A 270 12.94 -10.49 17.49
C VAL A 270 13.43 -9.99 16.13
N GLY A 271 14.59 -10.44 15.64
CA GLY A 271 15.18 -9.97 14.36
C GLY A 271 14.88 -10.83 13.14
N LEU A 272 14.31 -12.03 13.32
CA LEU A 272 13.92 -12.98 12.27
C LEU A 272 12.45 -12.81 11.90
#